data_AF-A0A7J0AD28-F1
#
_entry.id   AF-A0A7J0AD28-F1
#
_cell.length_a   1.000
_cell.length_b   1.000
_cell.length_c   1.000
_cell.angle_alpha   90.00
_cell.angle_beta   90.00
_cell.angle_gamma   90.00
#
_symmetry.space_group_name_H-M   'P 1'
#
loop_
_entity.id
_entity.type
_entity.pdbx_description
1 polymer ?
#
loop_
_entity_poly.entity_id
_entity_poly.type
_entity_poly.pdbx_seq_one_letter_code
_entity_poly.pdbx_strand_id
1 'polypeptide(L)'
;MQIQRLQTLWLAIAVICGTVSFFTPWWSAGSMTMTPASDIMLLILCSLATILPLLAIFMFRNMRRQKQVALLGAAMSVLAIGYSIAMTYMPDSGGVEITQHFGTIWPAASALADIMARRCIVSDEKLLRSADRLR
;
A
#
# COMPACT_ATOMS: atom_id res chain seq x y z
N MET A 1 12.03 -25.08 -8.54
CA MET A 1 10.70 -25.14 -7.88
C MET A 1 10.14 -23.71 -7.86
N GLN A 2 9.21 -23.39 -8.77
CA GLN A 2 8.63 -22.04 -8.93
C GLN A 2 7.34 -21.93 -8.11
N ILE A 3 7.48 -21.81 -6.78
CA ILE A 3 6.36 -21.50 -5.87
C ILE A 3 6.42 -19.99 -5.61
N GLN A 4 5.81 -19.21 -6.52
CA GLN A 4 5.75 -17.73 -6.44
C GLN A 4 4.43 -17.13 -6.97
N ARG A 5 3.47 -17.93 -7.48
CA ARG A 5 2.42 -17.40 -8.36
C ARG A 5 1.43 -16.45 -7.68
N LEU A 6 1.06 -16.72 -6.43
CA LEU A 6 0.00 -15.94 -5.77
C LEU A 6 0.54 -14.70 -5.04
N GLN A 7 1.74 -14.80 -4.46
CA GLN A 7 2.35 -13.67 -3.75
C GLN A 7 2.66 -12.50 -4.70
N THR A 8 3.31 -12.77 -5.82
CA THR A 8 3.67 -11.72 -6.80
C THR A 8 2.45 -11.04 -7.36
N LEU A 9 1.35 -11.80 -7.52
CA LEU A 9 0.09 -11.28 -8.00
C LEU A 9 -0.50 -10.27 -7.01
N TRP A 10 -0.51 -10.57 -5.71
CA TRP A 10 -0.96 -9.63 -4.68
C TRP A 10 -0.06 -8.39 -4.58
N LEU A 11 1.26 -8.54 -4.66
CA LEU A 11 2.18 -7.40 -4.68
C LEU A 11 2.00 -6.54 -5.94
N ALA A 12 1.76 -7.16 -7.10
CA ALA A 12 1.48 -6.43 -8.34
C ALA A 12 0.16 -5.66 -8.25
N ILE A 13 -0.89 -6.26 -7.66
CA ILE A 13 -2.16 -5.57 -7.38
C ILE A 13 -1.93 -4.38 -6.45
N ALA A 14 -1.13 -4.53 -5.40
CA ALA A 14 -0.79 -3.43 -4.50
C ALA A 14 -0.12 -2.28 -5.26
N VAL A 15 0.86 -2.56 -6.13
CA VAL A 15 1.50 -1.55 -6.99
C VAL A 15 0.52 -0.87 -7.92
N ILE A 16 -0.40 -1.62 -8.55
CA ILE A 16 -1.42 -1.05 -9.44
C ILE A 16 -2.36 -0.13 -8.65
N CYS A 17 -2.88 -0.56 -7.50
CA CYS A 17 -3.72 0.27 -6.64
C CYS A 17 -2.98 1.52 -6.16
N GLY A 18 -1.71 1.38 -5.76
CA GLY A 18 -0.85 2.49 -5.34
C GLY A 18 -0.64 3.51 -6.45
N THR A 19 -0.32 3.07 -7.67
CA THR A 19 -0.17 3.96 -8.83
C THR A 19 -1.46 4.66 -9.23
N VAL A 20 -2.60 3.95 -9.25
CA VAL A 20 -3.92 4.54 -9.53
C VAL A 20 -4.27 5.62 -8.50
N SER A 21 -3.88 5.42 -7.23
CA SER A 21 -4.15 6.38 -6.15
C SER A 21 -3.62 7.79 -6.46
N PHE A 22 -2.49 7.91 -7.18
CA PHE A 22 -1.90 9.20 -7.56
C PHE A 22 -2.75 10.00 -8.54
N PHE A 23 -3.50 9.32 -9.41
CA PHE A 23 -4.33 9.96 -10.43
C PHE A 23 -5.74 10.30 -9.93
N THR A 24 -6.11 9.81 -8.74
CA THR A 24 -7.42 10.04 -8.16
C THR A 24 -7.41 11.19 -7.16
N PRO A 25 -8.43 12.07 -7.15
CA PRO A 25 -8.60 13.05 -6.09
C PRO A 25 -9.00 12.34 -4.79
N TRP A 26 -8.41 12.76 -3.67
CA TRP A 26 -8.67 12.18 -2.35
C TRP A 26 -9.58 13.06 -1.52
N TRP A 27 -9.36 14.38 -1.59
CA TRP A 27 -10.17 15.37 -0.90
C TRP A 27 -10.20 16.66 -1.73
N SER A 28 -11.20 17.50 -1.50
CA SER A 28 -11.23 18.86 -2.03
C SER A 28 -11.58 19.84 -0.92
N ALA A 29 -10.93 21.00 -0.96
CA ALA A 29 -11.28 22.15 -0.15
C ALA A 29 -11.93 23.18 -1.06
N GLY A 30 -13.26 23.32 -0.95
CA GLY A 30 -14.04 24.14 -1.89
C GLY A 30 -13.91 23.65 -3.34
N SER A 31 -13.48 24.53 -4.25
CA SER A 31 -13.29 24.20 -5.67
C SER A 31 -11.94 23.56 -6.00
N MET A 32 -11.00 23.51 -5.04
CA MET A 32 -9.66 22.99 -5.28
C MET A 32 -9.58 21.50 -4.92
N THR A 33 -9.38 20.66 -5.93
CA THR A 33 -9.17 19.23 -5.76
C THR A 33 -7.72 18.95 -5.39
N MET A 34 -7.53 18.19 -4.31
CA MET A 34 -6.23 17.77 -3.83
C MET A 34 -6.00 16.32 -4.21
N THR A 35 -4.86 16.08 -4.85
CA THR A 35 -4.39 14.75 -5.20
C THR A 35 -3.18 14.42 -4.34
N PRO A 36 -2.74 13.16 -4.25
CA PRO A 36 -1.49 12.82 -3.57
C PRO A 36 -0.28 13.56 -4.15
N ALA A 37 -0.36 14.03 -5.40
CA ALA A 37 0.70 14.80 -6.03
C ALA A 37 0.79 16.26 -5.58
N SER A 38 -0.31 16.84 -5.05
CA SER A 38 -0.33 18.24 -4.61
C SER A 38 0.18 18.43 -3.17
N ASP A 39 0.29 17.36 -2.40
CA ASP A 39 0.76 17.38 -1.01
C ASP A 39 2.03 16.55 -0.88
N ILE A 40 3.14 17.20 -0.48
CA ILE A 40 4.46 16.57 -0.36
C ILE A 40 4.42 15.35 0.57
N MET A 41 3.66 15.43 1.66
CA MET A 41 3.59 14.35 2.64
C MET A 41 2.82 13.17 2.06
N LEU A 42 1.66 13.39 1.45
CA LEU A 42 0.93 12.31 0.74
C LEU A 42 1.74 11.72 -0.41
N LEU A 43 2.50 12.55 -1.14
CA LEU A 43 3.37 12.10 -2.23
C LEU A 43 4.43 11.13 -1.72
N ILE A 44 5.10 11.45 -0.62
CA ILE A 44 6.11 10.58 -0.01
C ILE A 44 5.48 9.28 0.49
N LEU A 45 4.34 9.35 1.18
CA LEU A 45 3.69 8.15 1.70
C LEU A 45 3.16 7.24 0.58
N CYS A 46 2.50 7.80 -0.44
CA CYS A 46 1.99 7.02 -1.57
C CYS A 46 3.12 6.44 -2.43
N SER A 47 4.23 7.17 -2.59
CA SER A 47 5.38 6.68 -3.37
C SER A 47 6.07 5.53 -2.65
N LEU A 48 6.28 5.63 -1.33
CA LEU A 48 6.80 4.53 -0.53
C LEU A 48 5.84 3.33 -0.54
N ALA A 49 4.54 3.56 -0.39
CA ALA A 49 3.51 2.52 -0.46
C ALA A 49 3.50 1.78 -1.81
N THR A 50 3.96 2.41 -2.90
CA THR A 50 4.03 1.80 -4.24
C THR A 50 5.39 1.17 -4.52
N ILE A 51 6.49 1.83 -4.14
CA ILE A 51 7.86 1.38 -4.41
C ILE A 51 8.23 0.17 -3.56
N LEU A 52 7.79 0.12 -2.30
CA LEU A 52 8.09 -1.01 -1.40
C LEU A 52 7.56 -2.34 -1.95
N PRO A 53 6.27 -2.50 -2.30
CA PRO A 53 5.79 -3.76 -2.88
C PRO A 53 6.44 -4.07 -4.23
N LEU A 54 6.78 -3.06 -5.03
CA LEU A 54 7.55 -3.25 -6.28
C LEU A 54 8.92 -3.87 -5.99
N LEU A 55 9.65 -3.34 -5.01
CA LEU A 55 10.93 -3.92 -4.56
C LEU A 55 10.75 -5.31 -3.95
N ALA A 56 9.65 -5.52 -3.22
CA ALA A 56 9.32 -6.82 -2.64
C ALA A 56 9.13 -7.88 -3.71
N ILE A 57 8.63 -7.54 -4.92
CA ILE A 57 8.59 -8.47 -6.05
C ILE A 57 10.00 -8.98 -6.32
N PHE A 58 10.99 -8.12 -6.58
CA PHE A 58 12.36 -8.57 -6.89
C PHE A 58 13.10 -9.27 -5.73
N MET A 59 12.68 -9.12 -4.47
CA MET A 59 13.32 -9.71 -3.28
C MET A 59 13.00 -11.18 -3.00
N PHE A 60 12.62 -11.95 -4.03
CA PHE A 60 12.27 -13.37 -3.97
C PHE A 60 13.23 -14.30 -3.22
N ARG A 61 14.52 -13.96 -3.20
CA ARG A 61 15.55 -14.81 -2.60
C ARG A 61 15.52 -14.81 -1.07
N ASN A 62 14.93 -13.79 -0.46
CA ASN A 62 14.91 -13.60 0.98
C ASN A 62 13.48 -13.39 1.51
N MET A 63 12.75 -14.50 1.72
CA MET A 63 11.37 -14.48 2.24
C MET A 63 11.20 -13.66 3.53
N ARG A 64 12.21 -13.64 4.41
CA ARG A 64 12.18 -12.81 5.63
C ARG A 64 12.10 -11.31 5.31
N ARG A 65 12.96 -10.81 4.43
CA ARG A 65 12.97 -9.40 4.02
C ARG A 65 11.73 -9.07 3.21
N GLN A 66 11.30 -9.96 2.33
CA GLN A 66 10.11 -9.79 1.51
C GLN A 66 8.84 -9.55 2.36
N LYS A 67 8.68 -10.29 3.47
CA LYS A 67 7.59 -10.06 4.44
C LYS A 67 7.67 -8.73 5.15
N GLN A 68 8.88 -8.29 5.50
CA GLN A 68 9.10 -7.00 6.17
C GLN A 68 8.78 -5.84 5.22
N VAL A 69 9.23 -5.92 3.97
CA VAL A 69 8.96 -4.91 2.95
C VAL A 69 7.47 -4.84 2.62
N ALA A 70 6.78 -5.97 2.47
CA ALA A 70 5.33 -5.99 2.27
C ALA A 70 4.57 -5.38 3.47
N LEU A 71 5.00 -5.68 4.70
CA LEU A 71 4.42 -5.07 5.91
C LEU A 71 4.67 -3.55 5.95
N LEU A 72 5.85 -3.10 5.54
CA LEU A 72 6.19 -1.69 5.48
C LEU A 72 5.35 -0.97 4.42
N GLY A 73 5.13 -1.58 3.25
CA GLY A 73 4.23 -1.06 2.20
C GLY A 73 2.79 -0.89 2.69
N ALA A 74 2.26 -1.91 3.37
CA ALA A 74 0.95 -1.82 4.01
C ALA A 74 0.89 -0.71 5.06
N ALA A 75 1.94 -0.56 5.88
CA ALA A 75 2.01 0.49 6.90
C ALA A 75 2.02 1.89 6.27
N MET A 76 2.78 2.10 5.18
CA MET A 76 2.79 3.37 4.46
C MET A 76 1.42 3.70 3.87
N SER A 77 0.73 2.70 3.32
CA SER A 77 -0.65 2.85 2.81
C SER A 77 -1.62 3.27 3.92
N VAL A 78 -1.54 2.63 5.10
CA VAL A 78 -2.38 2.98 6.27
C VAL A 78 -2.07 4.38 6.80
N LEU A 79 -0.78 4.75 6.86
CA LEU A 79 -0.39 6.10 7.26
C LEU A 79 -0.89 7.16 6.27
N ALA A 80 -0.92 6.86 4.96
CA ALA A 80 -1.46 7.77 3.95
C ALA A 80 -2.95 8.03 4.17
N ILE A 81 -3.71 6.96 4.46
CA ILE A 81 -5.13 7.06 4.82
C ILE A 81 -5.30 7.88 6.11
N GLY A 82 -4.54 7.55 7.15
CA GLY A 82 -4.59 8.26 8.44
C GLY A 82 -4.30 9.75 8.28
N TYR A 83 -3.32 10.12 7.46
CA TYR A 83 -3.02 11.50 7.14
C TYR A 83 -4.16 12.20 6.39
N SER A 84 -4.75 11.54 5.39
CA SER A 84 -5.89 12.10 4.64
C SER A 84 -7.12 12.37 5.53
N ILE A 85 -7.38 11.48 6.48
CA ILE A 85 -8.43 11.65 7.49
C ILE A 85 -8.07 12.82 8.41
N ALA A 86 -6.85 12.85 8.94
CA ALA A 86 -6.40 13.94 9.81
C ALA A 86 -6.53 15.33 9.15
N MET A 87 -6.17 15.44 7.86
CA MET A 87 -6.35 16.67 7.08
C MET A 87 -7.82 17.05 6.88
N THR A 88 -8.72 16.07 6.75
CA THR A 88 -10.16 16.33 6.62
C THR A 88 -10.78 16.87 7.91
N TYR A 89 -10.33 16.38 9.06
CA TYR A 89 -10.93 16.67 10.37
C TYR A 89 -10.17 17.71 11.20
N MET A 90 -9.08 18.26 10.68
CA MET A 90 -8.35 19.34 11.37
C MET A 90 -9.22 20.62 11.37
N PRO A 91 -9.54 21.19 12.55
CA PRO A 91 -10.53 22.27 12.71
C PRO A 91 -10.08 23.65 12.19
N ASP A 92 -8.86 23.77 11.66
CA ASP A 92 -8.27 25.05 11.24
C ASP A 92 -8.56 25.45 9.78
N SER A 93 -9.42 24.74 9.04
CA SER A 93 -9.74 25.07 7.63
C SER A 93 -10.60 26.33 7.44
N GLY A 94 -10.70 27.21 8.45
CA GLY A 94 -11.31 28.54 8.30
C GLY A 94 -12.77 28.55 7.83
N GLY A 95 -13.50 27.45 8.02
CA GLY A 95 -14.88 27.28 7.53
C GLY A 95 -14.99 26.78 6.08
N VAL A 96 -13.89 26.37 5.45
CA VAL A 96 -13.92 25.70 4.14
C VAL A 96 -14.32 24.24 4.34
N GLU A 97 -15.44 23.84 3.74
CA GLU A 97 -15.88 22.45 3.71
C GLU A 97 -14.86 21.58 2.97
N ILE A 98 -14.35 20.56 3.67
CA ILE A 98 -13.49 19.55 3.10
C ILE A 98 -14.34 18.33 2.74
N THR A 99 -14.49 18.06 1.45
CA THR A 99 -15.23 16.88 0.97
C THR A 99 -14.27 15.76 0.64
N GLN A 100 -14.47 14.58 1.25
CA GLN A 100 -13.72 13.37 0.92
C GLN A 100 -14.23 12.74 -0.38
N HIS A 101 -13.29 12.29 -1.21
CA HIS A 101 -13.56 11.59 -2.46
C HIS A 101 -13.26 10.10 -2.33
N PHE A 102 -13.86 9.30 -3.21
CA PHE A 102 -13.64 7.85 -3.30
C PHE A 102 -12.18 7.44 -3.60
N GLY A 103 -11.30 8.37 -4.00
CA GLY A 103 -9.89 8.07 -4.26
C GLY A 103 -9.12 7.51 -3.06
N THR A 104 -9.57 7.81 -1.83
CA THR A 104 -9.01 7.25 -0.58
C THR A 104 -9.19 5.73 -0.43
N ILE A 105 -10.03 5.09 -1.26
CA ILE A 105 -10.22 3.64 -1.25
C ILE A 105 -9.04 2.88 -1.86
N TRP A 106 -8.30 3.49 -2.79
CA TRP A 106 -7.21 2.84 -3.49
C TRP A 106 -6.00 2.49 -2.60
N PRO A 107 -5.55 3.38 -1.70
CA PRO A 107 -4.57 3.03 -0.67
C PRO A 107 -5.05 1.92 0.27
N ALA A 108 -6.36 1.90 0.59
CA ALA A 108 -6.92 0.85 1.43
C ALA A 108 -6.88 -0.50 0.71
N ALA A 109 -7.22 -0.52 -0.58
CA ALA A 109 -7.07 -1.70 -1.43
C ALA A 109 -5.60 -2.15 -1.55
N SER A 110 -4.66 -1.20 -1.69
CA SER A 110 -3.22 -1.48 -1.69
C SER A 110 -2.76 -2.11 -0.38
N ALA A 111 -3.17 -1.56 0.76
CA ALA A 111 -2.84 -2.10 2.08
C ALA A 111 -3.36 -3.53 2.26
N LEU A 112 -4.60 -3.80 1.83
CA LEU A 112 -5.18 -5.14 1.88
C LEU A 112 -4.41 -6.11 0.99
N ALA A 113 -4.04 -5.70 -0.22
CA ALA A 113 -3.25 -6.51 -1.15
C ALA A 113 -1.86 -6.84 -0.56
N ASP A 114 -1.18 -5.89 0.07
CA ASP A 114 0.10 -6.11 0.75
C ASP A 114 -0.01 -7.09 1.93
N ILE A 115 -1.08 -6.98 2.72
CA ILE A 115 -1.36 -7.90 3.84
C ILE A 115 -1.62 -9.32 3.30
N MET A 116 -2.37 -9.45 2.20
CA MET A 116 -2.63 -10.72 1.54
C MET A 116 -1.35 -11.32 0.95
N ALA A 117 -0.52 -10.51 0.29
CA ALA A 117 0.80 -10.90 -0.19
C ALA A 117 1.65 -11.46 0.95
N ARG A 118 1.68 -10.78 2.10
CA ARG A 118 2.40 -11.25 3.30
C ARG A 118 1.89 -12.60 3.79
N ARG A 119 0.57 -12.82 3.81
CA ARG A 119 -0.01 -14.11 4.20
C ARG A 119 0.42 -15.23 3.25
N CYS A 120 0.45 -14.96 1.95
CA CYS A 120 0.96 -15.90 0.95
C CYS A 120 2.44 -16.24 1.20
N ILE A 121 3.31 -15.24 1.46
CA ILE A 121 4.74 -15.50 1.77
C ILE A 121 4.89 -16.44 2.98
N VAL A 122 4.11 -16.20 4.03
CA VAL A 122 4.19 -17.02 5.25
C VAL A 122 3.75 -18.45 4.98
N SER A 123 2.73 -18.65 4.14
CA SER A 123 2.30 -19.99 3.71
C SER A 123 3.40 -20.70 2.92
N ASP A 124 4.01 -20.00 1.96
CA ASP A 124 5.06 -20.56 1.10
C ASP A 124 6.31 -20.94 1.91
N GLU A 125 6.69 -20.13 2.89
CA GLU A 125 7.80 -20.46 3.79
C GLU A 125 7.51 -21.71 4.63
N LYS A 126 6.27 -21.89 5.09
CA LYS A 126 5.87 -23.09 5.85
C LYS A 126 5.96 -24.35 4.99
N LEU A 127 5.50 -24.30 3.74
CA LEU A 127 5.55 -25.42 2.79
C LEU A 127 6.99 -25.85 2.51
N LEU A 128 7.90 -24.89 2.27
CA LEU A 128 9.32 -25.19 2.07
C LEU A 128 9.94 -25.83 3.31
N ARG A 129 9.65 -25.30 4.51
CA ARG A 129 10.16 -25.86 5.76
C ARG A 129 9.62 -27.26 6.06
N SER A 130 8.37 -27.57 5.69
CA SER A 130 7.84 -28.93 5.85
C SER A 130 8.47 -29.92 4.87
N ALA A 131 8.79 -29.49 3.65
CA ALA A 131 9.45 -30.34 2.67
C ALA A 131 10.90 -30.68 3.08
N ASP A 132 11.63 -29.71 3.66
CA ASP A 132 12.99 -29.94 4.19
C ASP A 132 13.01 -30.91 5.39
N ARG A 133 11.91 -31.06 6.13
CA ARG A 133 11.84 -32.02 7.25
C ARG A 133 11.65 -33.47 6.82
N LEU A 134 11.24 -33.71 5.58
CA LEU A 134 11.00 -35.04 5.02
C LEU A 134 12.19 -35.58 4.20
N ARG A 135 13.19 -34.72 3.97
CA ARG A 135 14.50 -35.09 3.43
C ARG A 135 15.45 -35.39 4.57
#